data_AF-S7U1D5-F1
#
_entry.id   AF-S7U1D5-F1
#
_cell.length_a   1.000
_cell.length_b   1.000
_cell.length_c   1.000
_cell.angle_alpha   90.00
_cell.angle_beta   90.00
_cell.angle_gamma   90.00
#
_symmetry.space_group_name_H-M   'P 1'
#
loop_
_entity.id
_entity.type
_entity.pdbx_description
1 polymer ?
#
loop_
_entity_poly.entity_id
_entity_poly.type
_entity_poly.pdbx_seq_one_letter_code
_entity_poly.pdbx_strand_id
1 'polypeptide(L)'
;MKYEYEPVLLKRWLREVRPPLLEKTMENSNEKYRGLLERLSDQFAGLVDAPSSAFEQWVKQLSRREKLLLPNLYKKELPEEMKKAMIDVIQQHVRHERRLFRVLVDVVYETCDLDEIWKLLRYAYASHIEKIEKRMEKEKSEKWRRYLSSKDPIVYLATTAYESEKGILEELETFYLTKNFPLFKLVLMEIFQLADESFFLKEQELYRDMFVSSTNEQQQKMANALIKKCKLNHVKPLGRLIFEKLQTYHRKPMLWRYVGEEEKQRFAQWIMRLELKDFFGGVNKNHERFQYWEKFIPKLEDVVVTDERTTLIMYFHDVVIMEVLGTGAVYIYRADVFRRHFQPKIDRMLAEREQFANKAWRKVREVKRTELMDRDLTIPGGWLRHNGGWQWKFDEWLRRELGWEVRRDVLLQKETENDEGSFDAE
;
A
#
# COMPACT_ATOMS: atom_id res chain seq x y z
N MET A 1 -18.44 55.86 15.86
CA MET A 1 -17.58 56.42 14.79
C MET A 1 -17.09 55.27 13.93
N LYS A 2 -17.48 55.20 12.66
CA LYS A 2 -16.89 54.26 11.70
C LYS A 2 -16.06 55.08 10.73
N TYR A 3 -14.74 55.03 10.88
CA TYR A 3 -13.83 55.43 9.82
C TYR A 3 -13.83 54.32 8.79
N GLU A 4 -14.51 54.54 7.66
CA GLU A 4 -14.33 53.70 6.47
C GLU A 4 -13.08 54.20 5.74
N TYR A 5 -12.07 53.35 5.68
CA TYR A 5 -10.86 53.59 4.92
C TYR A 5 -11.18 53.47 3.43
N GLU A 6 -11.26 54.60 2.72
CA GLU A 6 -11.26 54.60 1.25
C GLU A 6 -9.82 54.71 0.72
N PRO A 7 -9.32 53.69 -0.01
CA PRO A 7 -7.96 53.70 -0.53
C PRO A 7 -7.87 54.50 -1.83
N VAL A 8 -8.05 55.83 -1.74
CA VAL A 8 -7.97 56.74 -2.90
C VAL A 8 -6.58 56.69 -3.55
N LEU A 9 -5.52 56.54 -2.74
CA LEU A 9 -4.14 56.42 -3.21
C LEU A 9 -3.88 55.12 -4.00
N LEU A 10 -4.49 54.00 -3.59
CA LEU A 10 -4.36 52.71 -4.28
C LEU A 10 -5.09 52.71 -5.62
N LYS A 11 -6.29 53.32 -5.66
CA LYS A 11 -7.08 53.48 -6.90
C LYS A 11 -6.37 54.38 -7.92
N ARG A 12 -5.65 55.41 -7.45
CA ARG A 12 -4.86 56.31 -8.30
C ARG A 12 -3.61 55.61 -8.86
N TRP A 13 -2.88 54.89 -8.02
CA TRP A 13 -1.73 54.06 -8.45
C TRP A 13 -2.12 53.00 -9.49
N LEU A 14 -3.27 52.33 -9.28
CA LEU A 14 -3.81 51.36 -10.25
C LEU A 14 -4.30 51.99 -11.57
N ARG A 15 -4.56 53.29 -11.64
CA ARG A 15 -4.91 53.99 -12.89
C ARG A 15 -3.68 54.46 -13.65
N GLU A 16 -2.64 54.89 -12.95
CA GLU A 16 -1.43 55.47 -13.55
C GLU A 16 -0.41 54.39 -13.99
N VAL A 17 -0.37 53.23 -13.33
CA VAL A 17 0.64 52.17 -13.59
C VAL A 17 0.10 51.02 -14.47
N ARG A 18 -1.23 50.83 -14.54
CA ARG A 18 -1.84 49.67 -15.22
C ARG A 18 -1.87 49.75 -16.76
N PRO A 19 -1.97 50.92 -17.43
CA PRO A 19 -1.88 50.98 -18.88
C PRO A 19 -0.53 50.49 -19.47
N PRO A 20 0.66 50.91 -18.97
CA PRO A 20 1.93 50.44 -19.53
C PRO A 20 2.27 48.97 -19.19
N LEU A 21 1.51 48.33 -18.29
CA LEU A 21 1.62 46.90 -18.01
C LEU A 21 0.77 46.03 -18.94
N LEU A 22 -0.26 46.59 -19.58
CA LEU A 22 -1.17 45.88 -20.49
C LEU A 22 -0.75 45.99 -21.97
N GLU A 23 0.01 47.03 -22.34
CA GLU A 23 0.53 47.23 -23.70
C GLU A 23 1.93 46.67 -23.93
N LYS A 24 2.56 46.08 -22.91
CA LYS A 24 3.56 45.05 -23.19
C LYS A 24 2.78 43.87 -23.75
N THR A 25 2.75 43.79 -25.08
CA THR A 25 2.52 42.54 -25.80
C THR A 25 3.06 41.40 -24.95
N MET A 26 2.16 40.54 -24.48
CA MET A 26 2.56 39.24 -23.97
C MET A 26 3.25 38.54 -25.15
N GLU A 27 4.54 38.79 -25.33
CA GLU A 27 5.43 37.79 -25.88
C GLU A 27 5.06 36.51 -25.15
N ASN A 28 4.64 35.50 -25.91
CA ASN A 28 4.27 34.19 -25.41
C ASN A 28 5.50 33.60 -24.70
N SER A 29 5.66 33.92 -23.42
CA SER A 29 6.89 33.72 -22.64
C SER A 29 7.14 32.25 -22.31
N ASN A 30 6.22 31.36 -22.66
CA ASN A 30 6.40 29.92 -22.65
C ASN A 30 7.48 29.45 -23.65
N GLU A 31 7.83 30.24 -24.67
CA GLU A 31 8.96 29.92 -25.55
C GLU A 31 10.34 30.30 -24.96
N LYS A 32 10.38 31.27 -24.03
CA LYS A 32 11.64 31.86 -23.53
C LYS A 32 12.36 31.05 -22.45
N TYR A 33 11.69 30.06 -21.86
CA TYR A 33 12.24 29.23 -20.78
C TYR A 33 12.12 27.73 -21.06
N ARG A 34 12.44 27.27 -22.28
CA ARG A 34 12.72 25.83 -22.48
C ARG A 34 14.03 25.47 -21.79
N GLY A 35 13.96 24.54 -20.84
CA GLY A 35 15.14 23.99 -20.18
C GLY A 35 16.08 23.35 -21.20
N LEU A 36 17.39 23.34 -20.91
CA LEU A 36 18.38 22.72 -21.81
C LEU A 36 18.05 21.24 -22.07
N LEU A 37 17.57 20.51 -21.06
CA LEU A 37 17.15 19.12 -21.18
C LEU A 37 15.90 18.95 -22.06
N GLU A 38 14.91 19.84 -21.95
CA GLU A 38 13.70 19.80 -22.78
C GLU A 38 14.05 20.01 -24.26
N ARG A 39 14.92 20.99 -24.54
CA ARG A 39 15.41 21.23 -25.90
C ARG A 39 16.14 20.00 -26.47
N LEU A 40 16.99 19.37 -25.66
CA LEU A 40 17.69 18.14 -26.07
C LEU A 40 16.70 16.99 -26.28
N SER A 41 15.67 16.87 -25.44
CA SER A 41 14.61 15.87 -25.58
C SER A 41 13.80 16.07 -26.87
N ASP A 42 13.44 17.31 -27.21
CA ASP A 42 12.74 17.63 -28.45
C ASP A 42 13.58 17.27 -29.69
N GLN A 43 14.87 17.62 -29.67
CA GLN A 43 15.79 17.28 -30.76
C GLN A 43 15.99 15.77 -30.88
N PHE A 44 16.15 15.09 -29.75
CA PHE A 44 16.34 13.65 -29.70
C PHE A 44 15.10 12.88 -30.17
N ALA A 45 13.88 13.37 -29.88
CA ALA A 45 12.65 12.76 -30.35
C ALA A 45 12.59 12.63 -31.88
N GLY A 46 13.12 13.62 -32.61
CA GLY A 46 13.24 13.57 -34.07
C GLY A 46 14.34 12.63 -34.60
N LEU A 47 15.17 12.08 -33.71
CA LEU A 47 16.29 11.19 -34.06
C LEU A 47 16.02 9.73 -33.69
N VAL A 48 14.99 9.43 -32.88
CA VAL A 48 14.73 8.07 -32.37
C VAL A 48 14.59 7.04 -33.48
N ASP A 49 13.90 7.40 -34.56
CA ASP A 49 13.65 6.54 -35.73
C ASP A 49 14.67 6.76 -36.86
N ALA A 50 15.62 7.67 -36.68
CA ALA A 50 16.68 7.93 -37.66
C ALA A 50 17.81 6.90 -37.51
N PRO A 51 18.63 6.69 -38.56
CA PRO A 51 19.82 5.86 -38.45
C PRO A 51 20.75 6.35 -37.34
N SER A 52 21.42 5.43 -36.64
CA SER A 52 22.35 5.73 -35.53
C SER A 52 23.44 6.75 -35.89
N SER A 53 23.85 6.79 -37.17
CA SER A 53 24.82 7.77 -37.67
C SER A 53 24.34 9.22 -37.56
N ALA A 54 23.02 9.47 -37.70
CA ALA A 54 22.43 10.80 -37.54
C ALA A 54 22.50 11.25 -36.07
N PHE A 55 22.25 10.32 -35.14
CA PHE A 55 22.42 10.55 -33.71
C PHE A 55 23.88 10.89 -33.35
N GLU A 56 24.84 10.10 -33.84
CA GLU A 56 26.26 10.36 -33.57
C GLU A 56 26.74 11.72 -34.12
N GLN A 57 26.24 12.13 -35.29
CA GLN A 57 26.53 13.45 -35.86
C GLN A 57 25.94 14.58 -35.01
N TRP A 58 24.70 14.43 -34.55
CA TRP A 58 24.07 15.39 -33.66
C TRP A 58 24.85 15.53 -32.34
N VAL A 59 25.26 14.42 -31.73
CA VAL A 59 26.08 14.42 -30.50
C VAL A 59 27.38 15.19 -30.69
N LYS A 60 28.03 15.12 -31.85
CA LYS A 60 29.28 15.86 -32.12
C LYS A 60 29.08 17.37 -32.09
N GLN A 61 27.88 17.86 -32.42
CA GLN A 61 27.54 19.28 -32.41
C GLN A 61 27.21 19.80 -31.00
N LEU A 62 26.94 18.92 -30.05
CA LEU A 62 26.60 19.30 -28.67
C LEU A 62 27.81 19.85 -27.91
N SER A 63 27.55 20.89 -27.12
CA SER A 63 28.51 21.42 -26.16
C SER A 63 28.81 20.41 -25.05
N ARG A 64 29.91 20.66 -24.32
CA ARG A 64 30.26 19.83 -23.15
C ARG A 64 29.15 19.77 -22.10
N ARG A 65 28.39 20.85 -21.90
CA ARG A 65 27.29 20.89 -20.92
C ARG A 65 26.07 20.10 -21.40
N GLU A 66 25.77 20.13 -22.68
CA GLU A 66 24.68 19.34 -23.27
C GLU A 66 24.99 17.85 -23.24
N LYS A 67 26.25 17.48 -23.53
CA LYS A 67 26.73 16.10 -23.45
C LYS A 67 26.59 15.49 -22.05
N LEU A 68 26.63 16.30 -20.99
CA LEU A 68 26.37 15.85 -19.62
C LEU A 68 24.93 15.37 -19.40
N LEU A 69 23.99 15.88 -20.19
CA LEU A 69 22.56 15.60 -20.05
C LEU A 69 22.09 14.44 -20.91
N LEU A 70 22.91 13.95 -21.85
CA LEU A 70 22.58 12.84 -22.73
C LEU A 70 22.06 11.59 -22.00
N PRO A 71 22.63 11.17 -20.85
CA PRO A 71 22.09 10.01 -20.14
C PRO A 71 20.61 10.16 -19.74
N ASN A 72 20.14 11.39 -19.46
CA ASN A 72 18.75 11.64 -19.08
C ASN A 72 17.75 11.44 -20.23
N LEU A 73 18.24 11.32 -21.47
CA LEU A 73 17.42 11.02 -22.64
C LEU A 73 17.17 9.51 -22.79
N TYR A 74 17.84 8.67 -22.00
CA TYR A 74 17.68 7.21 -22.03
C TYR A 74 16.29 6.80 -21.56
N LYS A 75 15.66 5.93 -22.35
CA LYS A 75 14.42 5.23 -22.00
C LYS A 75 14.56 3.76 -22.39
N LYS A 76 14.01 2.87 -21.56
CA LYS A 76 14.07 1.41 -21.78
C LYS A 76 13.31 0.98 -23.04
N GLU A 77 12.40 1.80 -23.54
CA GLU A 77 11.56 1.52 -24.71
C GLU A 77 12.20 1.96 -26.03
N LEU A 78 13.40 2.55 -26.00
CA LEU A 78 14.09 2.98 -27.23
C LEU A 78 14.40 1.79 -28.16
N PRO A 79 14.46 2.01 -29.48
CA PRO A 79 14.95 1.01 -30.43
C PRO A 79 16.36 0.52 -30.07
N GLU A 80 16.61 -0.78 -30.22
CA GLU A 80 17.88 -1.41 -29.80
C GLU A 80 19.12 -0.81 -30.48
N GLU A 81 19.02 -0.40 -31.75
CA GLU A 81 20.12 0.27 -32.44
C GLU A 81 20.44 1.63 -31.81
N MET A 82 19.41 2.42 -31.48
CA MET A 82 19.56 3.72 -30.83
C MET A 82 20.11 3.57 -29.41
N LYS A 83 19.63 2.57 -28.64
CA LYS A 83 20.15 2.26 -27.31
C LYS A 83 21.65 1.97 -27.36
N LYS A 84 22.09 1.07 -28.24
CA LYS A 84 23.51 0.73 -28.40
C LYS A 84 24.35 1.96 -28.75
N ALA A 85 23.92 2.73 -29.75
CA ALA A 85 24.62 3.95 -30.15
C ALA A 85 24.74 4.94 -28.98
N MET A 86 23.67 5.11 -28.19
CA MET A 86 23.67 6.02 -27.06
C MET A 86 24.54 5.52 -25.90
N ILE A 87 24.52 4.22 -25.60
CA ILE A 87 25.41 3.58 -24.61
C ILE A 87 26.87 3.80 -25.00
N ASP A 88 27.23 3.53 -26.26
CA ASP A 88 28.59 3.69 -26.78
C ASP A 88 29.07 5.14 -26.67
N VAL A 89 28.23 6.09 -27.08
CA VAL A 89 28.50 7.53 -26.93
C VAL A 89 28.72 7.91 -25.47
N ILE A 90 27.82 7.49 -24.57
CA ILE A 90 27.93 7.81 -23.15
C ILE A 90 29.22 7.22 -22.59
N GLN A 91 29.55 5.96 -22.90
CA GLN A 91 30.76 5.30 -22.44
C GLN A 91 32.04 6.03 -22.86
N GLN A 92 32.11 6.53 -24.09
CA GLN A 92 33.24 7.33 -24.57
C GLN A 92 33.39 8.63 -23.77
N HIS A 93 32.29 9.29 -23.44
CA HIS A 93 32.30 10.56 -22.71
C HIS A 93 32.63 10.37 -21.21
N VAL A 94 32.16 9.26 -20.63
CA VAL A 94 32.42 8.88 -19.24
C VAL A 94 33.92 8.82 -18.92
N ARG A 95 34.78 8.39 -19.86
CA ARG A 95 36.24 8.34 -19.65
C ARG A 95 36.84 9.70 -19.25
N HIS A 96 36.28 10.78 -19.76
CA HIS A 96 36.87 12.12 -19.64
C HIS A 96 36.09 13.06 -18.70
N GLU A 97 34.85 12.72 -18.35
CA GLU A 97 33.95 13.62 -17.61
C GLU A 97 33.40 12.96 -16.33
N ARG A 98 34.04 13.28 -15.19
CA ARG A 98 33.64 12.74 -13.88
C ARG A 98 32.22 13.08 -13.45
N ARG A 99 31.66 14.21 -13.92
CA ARG A 99 30.32 14.65 -13.49
C ARG A 99 29.22 13.72 -13.99
N LEU A 100 29.50 12.94 -15.04
CA LEU A 100 28.60 11.92 -15.56
C LEU A 100 28.29 10.83 -14.53
N PHE A 101 29.18 10.58 -13.56
CA PHE A 101 28.89 9.63 -12.48
C PHE A 101 27.58 9.98 -11.77
N ARG A 102 27.41 11.23 -11.32
CA ARG A 102 26.20 11.66 -10.60
C ARG A 102 24.96 11.57 -11.49
N VAL A 103 25.08 11.98 -12.75
CA VAL A 103 23.96 11.92 -13.72
C VAL A 103 23.56 10.47 -13.95
N LEU A 104 24.52 9.56 -14.14
CA LEU A 104 24.24 8.14 -14.32
C LEU A 104 23.59 7.51 -13.09
N VAL A 105 23.94 7.94 -11.86
CA VAL A 105 23.22 7.52 -10.65
C VAL A 105 21.74 7.88 -10.76
N ASP A 106 21.44 9.14 -11.07
CA ASP A 106 20.05 9.61 -11.19
C ASP A 106 19.29 8.87 -12.31
N VAL A 107 19.94 8.60 -13.45
CA VAL A 107 19.33 7.86 -14.57
C VAL A 107 19.06 6.40 -14.20
N VAL A 108 19.98 5.71 -13.51
CA VAL A 108 19.71 4.35 -13.00
C VAL A 108 18.52 4.37 -12.04
N TYR A 109 18.45 5.37 -11.17
CA TYR A 109 17.41 5.44 -10.15
C TYR A 109 16.03 5.77 -10.73
N GLU A 110 16.01 6.56 -11.81
CA GLU A 110 14.81 6.90 -12.56
C GLU A 110 14.33 5.73 -13.42
N THR A 111 15.22 5.12 -14.20
CA THR A 111 14.85 4.09 -15.19
C THR A 111 14.82 2.68 -14.62
N CYS A 112 15.38 2.49 -13.41
CA CYS A 112 15.62 1.18 -12.79
C CYS A 112 16.32 0.20 -13.74
N ASP A 113 17.20 0.69 -14.62
CA ASP A 113 17.98 -0.13 -15.56
C ASP A 113 19.25 -0.64 -14.86
N LEU A 114 19.14 -1.84 -14.29
CA LEU A 114 20.21 -2.51 -13.57
C LEU A 114 21.13 -3.34 -14.47
N ASP A 115 20.91 -3.29 -15.78
CA ASP A 115 21.65 -4.07 -16.77
C ASP A 115 22.64 -3.17 -17.53
N GLU A 116 22.15 -2.25 -18.36
CA GLU A 116 23.00 -1.49 -19.27
C GLU A 116 23.52 -0.20 -18.63
N ILE A 117 22.63 0.62 -18.08
CA ILE A 117 23.02 1.88 -17.44
C ILE A 117 23.82 1.62 -16.16
N TRP A 118 23.52 0.53 -15.43
CA TRP A 118 24.32 0.10 -14.28
C TRP A 118 25.77 -0.21 -14.65
N LYS A 119 26.03 -0.89 -15.78
CA LYS A 119 27.40 -1.12 -16.27
C LYS A 119 28.12 0.21 -16.54
N LEU A 120 27.44 1.17 -17.17
CA LEU A 120 27.99 2.51 -17.42
C LEU A 120 28.29 3.26 -16.12
N LEU A 121 27.40 3.18 -15.13
CA LEU A 121 27.60 3.78 -13.81
C LEU A 121 28.83 3.22 -13.11
N ARG A 122 28.98 1.87 -13.09
CA ARG A 122 30.17 1.20 -12.55
C ARG A 122 31.44 1.64 -13.27
N TYR A 123 31.38 1.72 -14.61
CA TYR A 123 32.49 2.18 -15.43
C TYR A 123 32.88 3.64 -15.14
N ALA A 124 31.88 4.51 -14.94
CA ALA A 124 32.09 5.91 -14.60
C ALA A 124 32.75 6.09 -13.24
N TYR A 125 32.35 5.29 -12.26
CA TYR A 125 32.99 5.30 -10.96
C TYR A 125 34.44 4.82 -11.02
N ALA A 126 34.68 3.67 -11.65
CA ALA A 126 36.02 3.08 -11.75
C ALA A 126 37.01 4.01 -12.49
N SER A 127 36.55 4.70 -13.53
CA SER A 127 37.38 5.63 -14.31
C SER A 127 37.79 6.89 -13.54
N HIS A 128 37.08 7.26 -12.46
CA HIS A 128 37.29 8.51 -11.73
C HIS A 128 37.34 8.34 -10.20
N ILE A 129 37.67 7.14 -9.71
CA ILE A 129 37.60 6.77 -8.29
C ILE A 129 38.27 7.80 -7.37
N GLU A 130 39.53 8.17 -7.65
CA GLU A 130 40.28 9.14 -6.85
C GLU A 130 39.61 10.51 -6.79
N LYS A 131 38.98 10.94 -7.89
CA LYS A 131 38.35 12.27 -7.99
C LYS A 131 36.96 12.30 -7.39
N ILE A 132 36.24 11.18 -7.42
CA ILE A 132 34.90 11.02 -6.84
C ILE A 132 35.02 10.92 -5.32
N GLU A 133 35.94 10.08 -4.83
CA GLU A 133 36.10 9.82 -3.41
C GLU A 133 36.88 10.90 -2.66
N LYS A 134 37.57 11.82 -3.34
CA LYS A 134 38.40 12.89 -2.71
C LYS A 134 37.69 13.68 -1.61
N ARG A 135 36.36 13.83 -1.71
CA ARG A 135 35.53 14.58 -0.74
C ARG A 135 34.56 13.69 0.05
N MET A 136 34.67 12.38 -0.11
CA MET A 136 33.86 11.41 0.62
C MET A 136 34.60 10.98 1.87
N GLU A 137 33.88 10.83 2.97
CA GLU A 137 34.39 10.13 4.14
C GLU A 137 34.73 8.67 3.77
N LYS A 138 35.70 8.09 4.48
CA LYS A 138 36.21 6.75 4.19
C LYS A 138 35.11 5.68 4.27
N GLU A 139 34.24 5.77 5.27
CA GLU A 139 33.10 4.87 5.42
C GLU A 139 32.16 4.96 4.20
N LYS A 140 31.87 6.18 3.75
CA LYS A 140 31.01 6.44 2.59
C LYS A 140 31.61 5.89 1.30
N SER A 141 32.92 6.08 1.08
CA SER A 141 33.57 5.53 -0.12
C SER A 141 33.58 4.00 -0.12
N GLU A 142 33.82 3.35 1.02
CA GLU A 142 33.73 1.90 1.17
C GLU A 142 32.32 1.36 0.85
N LYS A 143 31.28 2.02 1.36
CA LYS A 143 29.87 1.71 1.05
C LYS A 143 29.58 1.81 -0.44
N TRP A 144 30.04 2.88 -1.12
CA TRP A 144 29.88 3.04 -2.57
C TRP A 144 30.60 1.96 -3.39
N ARG A 145 31.83 1.59 -3.00
CA ARG A 145 32.58 0.52 -3.67
C ARG A 145 31.86 -0.83 -3.58
N ARG A 146 31.33 -1.16 -2.41
CA ARG A 146 30.56 -2.40 -2.18
C ARG A 146 29.25 -2.40 -2.97
N TYR A 147 28.51 -1.30 -2.93
CA TYR A 147 27.27 -1.12 -3.70
C TYR A 147 27.50 -1.35 -5.20
N LEU A 148 28.47 -0.65 -5.79
CA LEU A 148 28.80 -0.76 -7.22
C LEU A 148 29.42 -2.11 -7.61
N SER A 149 29.84 -2.92 -6.64
CA SER A 149 30.35 -4.27 -6.87
C SER A 149 29.28 -5.35 -6.62
N SER A 150 28.11 -4.97 -6.09
CA SER A 150 27.04 -5.92 -5.79
C SER A 150 26.48 -6.56 -7.07
N LYS A 151 26.14 -7.85 -6.96
CA LYS A 151 25.37 -8.56 -7.99
C LYS A 151 23.92 -8.09 -8.03
N ASP A 152 23.38 -7.78 -6.86
CA ASP A 152 22.03 -7.25 -6.71
C ASP A 152 22.10 -5.89 -5.97
N PRO A 153 22.03 -4.77 -6.70
CA PRO A 153 22.13 -3.45 -6.11
C PRO A 153 20.91 -3.11 -5.23
N ILE A 154 19.72 -3.63 -5.54
CA ILE A 154 18.51 -3.36 -4.75
C ILE A 154 18.62 -4.05 -3.39
N VAL A 155 18.94 -5.35 -3.38
CA VAL A 155 19.10 -6.12 -2.13
C VAL A 155 20.23 -5.55 -1.28
N TYR A 156 21.33 -5.11 -1.90
CA TYR A 156 22.42 -4.45 -1.17
C TYR A 156 21.96 -3.17 -0.46
N LEU A 157 21.25 -2.28 -1.17
CA LEU A 157 20.73 -1.04 -0.59
C LEU A 157 19.71 -1.33 0.51
N ALA A 158 18.82 -2.30 0.29
CA ALA A 158 17.80 -2.70 1.25
C ALA A 158 18.43 -3.22 2.55
N THR A 159 19.37 -4.16 2.44
CA THR A 159 20.07 -4.72 3.60
C THR A 159 20.85 -3.64 4.36
N THR A 160 21.60 -2.81 3.63
CA THR A 160 22.40 -1.74 4.24
C THR A 160 21.52 -0.71 4.95
N ALA A 161 20.39 -0.33 4.35
CA ALA A 161 19.46 0.63 4.95
C ALA A 161 18.69 0.05 6.15
N TYR A 162 18.34 -1.23 6.09
CA TYR A 162 17.69 -1.95 7.19
C TYR A 162 18.59 -2.09 8.42
N GLU A 163 19.88 -2.40 8.21
CA GLU A 163 20.86 -2.58 9.29
C GLU A 163 21.41 -1.25 9.85
N SER A 164 21.07 -0.10 9.25
CA SER A 164 21.63 1.19 9.63
C SER A 164 20.97 1.77 10.90
N GLU A 165 21.81 2.19 11.85
CA GLU A 165 21.38 2.88 13.07
C GLU A 165 20.85 4.30 12.80
N LYS A 166 21.24 4.92 11.67
CA LYS A 166 20.85 6.28 11.28
C LYS A 166 19.42 6.36 10.74
N GLY A 167 18.80 5.21 10.45
CA GLY A 167 17.48 5.11 9.84
C GLY A 167 17.55 5.04 8.31
N ILE A 168 16.49 4.48 7.71
CA ILE A 168 16.47 4.13 6.28
C ILE A 168 16.75 5.33 5.37
N LEU A 169 16.06 6.45 5.62
CA LEU A 169 16.11 7.61 4.72
C LEU A 169 17.52 8.21 4.70
N GLU A 170 18.12 8.39 5.87
CA GLU A 170 19.47 8.95 6.00
C GLU A 170 20.52 8.01 5.38
N GLU A 171 20.38 6.69 5.54
CA GLU A 171 21.27 5.74 4.91
C GLU A 171 21.13 5.76 3.38
N LEU A 172 19.91 5.77 2.84
CA LEU A 172 19.69 5.80 1.38
C LEU A 172 20.13 7.13 0.75
N GLU A 173 20.05 8.25 1.48
CA GLU A 173 20.61 9.54 1.05
C GLU A 173 22.14 9.52 0.90
N THR A 174 22.83 8.63 1.62
CA THR A 174 24.28 8.39 1.43
C THR A 174 24.58 7.88 0.01
N PHE A 175 23.62 7.16 -0.59
CA PHE A 175 23.64 6.69 -1.96
C PHE A 175 22.93 7.62 -2.95
N TYR A 176 22.56 8.83 -2.52
CA TYR A 176 21.77 9.80 -3.26
C TYR A 176 20.36 9.32 -3.66
N LEU A 177 19.86 8.27 -3.00
CA LEU A 177 18.54 7.71 -3.28
C LEU A 177 17.51 8.37 -2.36
N THR A 178 16.59 9.11 -2.97
CA THR A 178 15.49 9.80 -2.27
C THR A 178 14.13 9.24 -2.69
N LYS A 179 13.08 9.57 -1.93
CA LYS A 179 11.70 9.11 -2.16
C LYS A 179 11.14 9.41 -3.56
N ASN A 180 11.73 10.36 -4.28
CA ASN A 180 11.26 10.79 -5.59
C ASN A 180 11.61 9.80 -6.71
N PHE A 181 12.61 8.93 -6.49
CA PHE A 181 13.06 7.99 -7.51
C PHE A 181 12.25 6.69 -7.46
N PRO A 182 11.87 6.12 -8.61
CA PRO A 182 11.27 4.79 -8.70
C PRO A 182 12.08 3.68 -8.01
N LEU A 183 13.41 3.73 -8.06
CA LEU A 183 14.26 2.74 -7.39
C LEU A 183 14.08 2.72 -5.86
N PHE A 184 13.73 3.86 -5.25
CA PHE A 184 13.48 3.94 -3.80
C PHE A 184 12.36 2.99 -3.39
N LYS A 185 11.31 2.94 -4.20
CA LYS A 185 10.17 2.04 -3.99
C LYS A 185 10.58 0.58 -4.11
N LEU A 186 11.44 0.22 -5.06
CA LEU A 186 11.94 -1.15 -5.20
C LEU A 186 12.78 -1.56 -3.99
N VAL A 187 13.67 -0.68 -3.53
CA VAL A 187 14.47 -0.91 -2.31
C VAL A 187 13.58 -1.06 -1.09
N LEU A 188 12.58 -0.19 -0.91
CA LEU A 188 11.67 -0.26 0.23
C LEU A 188 10.81 -1.53 0.22
N MET A 189 10.36 -1.98 -0.95
CA MET A 189 9.67 -3.27 -1.08
C MET A 189 10.55 -4.44 -0.68
N GLU A 190 11.85 -4.39 -1.00
CA GLU A 190 12.82 -5.41 -0.57
C GLU A 190 13.06 -5.35 0.94
N ILE A 191 13.17 -4.16 1.53
CA ILE A 191 13.25 -3.97 2.98
C ILE A 191 12.06 -4.64 3.68
N PHE A 192 10.83 -4.48 3.19
CA PHE A 192 9.66 -5.10 3.81
C PHE A 192 9.70 -6.63 3.80
N GLN A 193 10.40 -7.26 2.86
CA GLN A 193 10.57 -8.72 2.84
C GLN A 193 11.57 -9.19 3.91
N LEU A 194 12.61 -8.37 4.15
CA LEU A 194 13.66 -8.63 5.14
C LEU A 194 13.21 -8.28 6.57
N ALA A 195 12.36 -7.28 6.70
CA ALA A 195 11.94 -6.68 7.96
C ALA A 195 11.35 -7.67 8.96
N ASP A 196 11.71 -7.47 10.22
CA ASP A 196 11.07 -8.10 11.37
C ASP A 196 9.92 -7.25 11.93
N GLU A 197 9.26 -7.74 12.98
CA GLU A 197 8.16 -7.02 13.62
C GLU A 197 8.57 -5.64 14.18
N SER A 198 9.80 -5.52 14.70
CA SER A 198 10.29 -4.27 15.30
C SER A 198 10.34 -3.13 14.29
N PHE A 199 10.70 -3.48 13.05
CA PHE A 199 10.70 -2.56 11.94
C PHE A 199 9.31 -1.98 11.66
N PHE A 200 8.30 -2.85 11.53
CA PHE A 200 6.93 -2.41 11.24
C PHE A 200 6.35 -1.56 12.37
N LEU A 201 6.78 -1.78 13.61
CA LEU A 201 6.37 -0.96 14.75
C LEU A 201 7.01 0.43 14.73
N LYS A 202 8.30 0.52 14.38
CA LYS A 202 9.06 1.79 14.32
C LYS A 202 8.67 2.64 13.11
N GLU A 203 8.51 2.02 11.95
CA GLU A 203 8.36 2.68 10.64
C GLU A 203 6.92 2.61 10.09
N GLN A 204 5.91 2.69 10.98
CA GLN A 204 4.49 2.55 10.62
C GLN A 204 4.04 3.57 9.56
N GLU A 205 4.46 4.83 9.68
CA GLU A 205 4.08 5.88 8.74
C GLU A 205 4.69 5.66 7.36
N LEU A 206 5.96 5.21 7.31
CA LEU A 206 6.60 4.88 6.04
C LEU A 206 5.88 3.72 5.34
N TYR A 207 5.49 2.68 6.08
CA TYR A 207 4.66 1.60 5.54
C TYR A 207 3.31 2.12 5.04
N ARG A 208 2.62 2.96 5.82
CA ARG A 208 1.30 3.53 5.47
C ARG A 208 1.37 4.32 4.17
N ASP A 209 2.30 5.27 4.06
CA ASP A 209 2.48 6.12 2.88
C ASP A 209 2.74 5.27 1.62
N MET A 210 3.61 4.27 1.76
CA MET A 210 3.96 3.35 0.67
C MET A 210 2.78 2.47 0.29
N PHE A 211 2.02 1.96 1.26
CA PHE A 211 0.87 1.09 1.00
C PHE A 211 -0.26 1.84 0.26
N VAL A 212 -0.54 3.08 0.66
CA VAL A 212 -1.59 3.90 0.05
C VAL A 212 -1.24 4.31 -1.39
N SER A 213 0.04 4.57 -1.67
CA SER A 213 0.53 4.97 -3.00
C SER A 213 0.90 3.79 -3.92
N SER A 214 0.74 2.55 -3.44
CA SER A 214 1.13 1.34 -4.16
C SER A 214 0.04 0.80 -5.10
N THR A 215 0.47 0.03 -6.11
CA THR A 215 -0.45 -0.76 -6.92
C THR A 215 -1.06 -1.88 -6.10
N ASN A 216 -2.16 -2.47 -6.57
CA ASN A 216 -2.80 -3.57 -5.85
C ASN A 216 -1.87 -4.79 -5.66
N GLU A 217 -1.06 -5.13 -6.66
CA GLU A 217 -0.05 -6.20 -6.53
C GLU A 217 0.98 -5.89 -5.43
N GLN A 218 1.45 -4.65 -5.36
CA GLN A 218 2.42 -4.22 -4.35
C GLN A 218 1.79 -4.24 -2.95
N GLN A 219 0.56 -3.75 -2.81
CA GLN A 219 -0.19 -3.83 -1.55
C GLN A 219 -0.32 -5.28 -1.06
N GLN A 220 -0.59 -6.22 -1.96
CA GLN A 220 -0.66 -7.64 -1.60
C GLN A 220 0.69 -8.19 -1.12
N LYS A 221 1.78 -7.86 -1.83
CA LYS A 221 3.13 -8.27 -1.42
C LYS A 221 3.50 -7.69 -0.04
N MET A 222 3.17 -6.41 0.20
CA MET A 222 3.37 -5.75 1.50
C MET A 222 2.53 -6.41 2.60
N ALA A 223 1.24 -6.66 2.34
CA ALA A 223 0.34 -7.31 3.28
C ALA A 223 0.84 -8.72 3.63
N ASN A 224 1.25 -9.51 2.64
CA ASN A 224 1.83 -10.83 2.84
C ASN A 224 3.05 -10.78 3.76
N ALA A 225 3.98 -9.85 3.52
CA ALA A 225 5.16 -9.69 4.35
C ALA A 225 4.80 -9.32 5.81
N LEU A 226 3.92 -8.32 6.00
CA LEU A 226 3.50 -7.89 7.33
C LEU A 226 2.78 -9.00 8.09
N ILE A 227 1.80 -9.67 7.47
CA ILE A 227 1.03 -10.75 8.11
C ILE A 227 1.98 -11.88 8.49
N LYS A 228 2.88 -12.27 7.59
CA LYS A 228 3.83 -13.36 7.83
C LYS A 228 4.81 -13.08 8.96
N LYS A 229 5.26 -11.83 9.11
CA LYS A 229 6.38 -11.45 9.99
C LYS A 229 5.97 -10.88 11.34
N CYS A 230 4.76 -10.36 11.47
CA CYS A 230 4.32 -9.66 12.68
C CYS A 230 3.20 -10.42 13.39
N LYS A 231 3.06 -10.19 14.70
CA LYS A 231 1.82 -10.51 15.40
C LYS A 231 0.80 -9.42 15.12
N LEU A 232 -0.35 -9.77 14.57
CA LEU A 232 -1.30 -8.78 14.03
C LEU A 232 -1.87 -7.84 15.12
N ASN A 233 -1.89 -8.29 16.37
CA ASN A 233 -2.28 -7.46 17.51
C ASN A 233 -1.30 -6.32 17.80
N HIS A 234 0.01 -6.52 17.61
CA HIS A 234 1.01 -5.47 17.82
C HIS A 234 0.95 -4.40 16.72
N VAL A 235 0.64 -4.82 15.49
CA VAL A 235 0.56 -3.94 14.31
C VAL A 235 -0.89 -3.64 13.89
N LYS A 236 -1.82 -3.61 14.84
CA LYS A 236 -3.26 -3.42 14.61
C LYS A 236 -3.60 -2.22 13.70
N PRO A 237 -2.95 -1.04 13.81
CA PRO A 237 -3.21 0.07 12.88
C PRO A 237 -2.90 -0.25 11.42
N LEU A 238 -1.81 -0.99 11.15
CA LEU A 238 -1.43 -1.42 9.81
C LEU A 238 -2.32 -2.56 9.30
N GLY A 239 -2.69 -3.50 10.17
CA GLY A 239 -3.66 -4.54 9.85
C GLY A 239 -5.04 -3.97 9.46
N ARG A 240 -5.51 -2.94 10.18
CA ARG A 240 -6.74 -2.21 9.82
C ARG A 240 -6.62 -1.52 8.46
N LEU A 241 -5.49 -0.88 8.16
CA LEU A 241 -5.23 -0.29 6.84
C LEU A 241 -5.30 -1.34 5.72
N ILE A 242 -4.71 -2.53 5.93
CA ILE A 242 -4.79 -3.64 4.97
C ILE A 242 -6.25 -4.04 4.75
N PHE A 243 -7.03 -4.18 5.82
CA PHE A 243 -8.43 -4.55 5.72
C PHE A 243 -9.26 -3.49 5.00
N GLU A 244 -9.05 -2.20 5.28
CA GLU A 244 -9.74 -1.10 4.60
C GLU A 244 -9.51 -1.12 3.08
N LYS A 245 -8.28 -1.43 2.63
CA LYS A 245 -7.91 -1.40 1.20
C LYS A 245 -8.13 -2.71 0.45
N LEU A 246 -7.83 -3.85 1.09
CA LEU A 246 -7.86 -5.17 0.45
C LEU A 246 -9.05 -6.03 0.89
N GLN A 247 -9.75 -5.66 1.97
CA GLN A 247 -10.81 -6.47 2.60
C GLN A 247 -10.31 -7.87 2.97
N THR A 248 -11.20 -8.77 3.41
CA THR A 248 -10.84 -10.20 3.58
C THR A 248 -10.84 -10.90 2.23
N TYR A 249 -10.08 -11.99 2.10
CA TYR A 249 -10.01 -12.76 0.87
C TYR A 249 -11.35 -13.40 0.46
N HIS A 250 -12.23 -13.74 1.41
CA HIS A 250 -13.59 -14.20 1.10
C HIS A 250 -14.43 -13.11 0.42
N ARG A 251 -14.34 -11.87 0.92
CA ARG A 251 -15.09 -10.74 0.36
C ARG A 251 -14.50 -10.25 -0.97
N LYS A 252 -13.17 -10.28 -1.12
CA LYS A 252 -12.46 -9.77 -2.31
C LYS A 252 -11.30 -10.69 -2.70
N PRO A 253 -11.55 -11.92 -3.18
CA PRO A 253 -10.49 -12.90 -3.44
C PRO A 253 -9.48 -12.44 -4.50
N MET A 254 -9.92 -11.65 -5.48
CA MET A 254 -9.04 -11.08 -6.51
C MET A 254 -7.98 -10.12 -5.96
N LEU A 255 -8.20 -9.54 -4.77
CA LEU A 255 -7.25 -8.65 -4.10
C LEU A 255 -6.24 -9.40 -3.23
N TRP A 256 -6.19 -10.74 -3.27
CA TRP A 256 -5.32 -11.58 -2.45
C TRP A 256 -4.56 -12.66 -3.25
N ARG A 257 -4.38 -12.46 -4.56
CA ARG A 257 -3.65 -13.38 -5.46
C ARG A 257 -2.19 -13.62 -5.07
N TYR A 258 -1.52 -12.64 -4.48
CA TYR A 258 -0.09 -12.68 -4.12
C TYR A 258 0.15 -12.84 -2.61
N VAL A 259 -0.86 -13.29 -1.87
CA VAL A 259 -0.76 -13.59 -0.45
C VAL A 259 -0.87 -15.10 -0.26
N GLY A 260 -0.04 -15.67 0.60
CA GLY A 260 -0.09 -17.09 0.92
C GLY A 260 -1.41 -17.50 1.59
N GLU A 261 -1.79 -18.77 1.45
CA GLU A 261 -3.07 -19.27 1.94
C GLU A 261 -3.14 -19.27 3.48
N GLU A 262 -2.02 -19.56 4.13
CA GLU A 262 -1.88 -19.47 5.58
C GLU A 262 -2.07 -18.03 6.07
N GLU A 263 -1.42 -17.06 5.42
CA GLU A 263 -1.55 -15.64 5.75
C GLU A 263 -2.97 -15.11 5.51
N LYS A 264 -3.66 -15.56 4.44
CA LYS A 264 -5.07 -15.22 4.20
C LYS A 264 -5.97 -15.70 5.33
N GLN A 265 -5.84 -16.97 5.71
CA GLN A 265 -6.66 -17.58 6.76
C GLN A 265 -6.41 -16.89 8.10
N ARG A 266 -5.15 -16.70 8.47
CA ARG A 266 -4.75 -16.02 9.69
C ARG A 266 -5.27 -14.59 9.75
N PHE A 267 -5.11 -13.81 8.67
CA PHE A 267 -5.62 -12.44 8.62
C PHE A 267 -7.15 -12.39 8.70
N ALA A 268 -7.85 -13.30 8.02
CA ALA A 268 -9.31 -13.37 8.10
C ALA A 268 -9.79 -13.70 9.52
N GLN A 269 -9.18 -14.68 10.18
CA GLN A 269 -9.49 -15.03 11.58
C GLN A 269 -9.26 -13.85 12.52
N TRP A 270 -8.14 -13.14 12.36
CA TRP A 270 -7.83 -11.96 13.14
C TRP A 270 -8.86 -10.84 12.94
N ILE A 271 -9.23 -10.55 11.69
CA ILE A 271 -10.27 -9.55 11.39
C ILE A 271 -11.63 -9.97 11.96
N MET A 272 -12.04 -11.23 11.81
CA MET A 272 -13.30 -11.72 12.37
C MET A 272 -13.33 -11.58 13.89
N ARG A 273 -12.21 -11.87 14.57
CA ARG A 273 -12.09 -11.64 16.01
C ARG A 273 -12.28 -10.17 16.38
N LEU A 274 -11.69 -9.25 15.60
CA LEU A 274 -11.88 -7.81 15.79
C LEU A 274 -13.32 -7.37 15.53
N GLU A 275 -13.94 -7.80 14.43
CA GLU A 275 -15.33 -7.46 14.10
C GLU A 275 -16.30 -7.97 15.19
N LEU A 276 -16.09 -9.19 15.71
CA LEU A 276 -16.85 -9.73 16.85
C LEU A 276 -16.61 -8.93 18.13
N LYS A 277 -15.35 -8.63 18.49
CA LYS A 277 -15.03 -7.83 19.68
C LYS A 277 -15.65 -6.43 19.58
N ASP A 278 -15.57 -5.79 18.41
CA ASP A 278 -16.15 -4.46 18.18
C ASP A 278 -17.68 -4.48 18.23
N PHE A 279 -18.34 -5.53 17.72
CA PHE A 279 -19.80 -5.71 17.80
C PHE A 279 -20.29 -5.86 19.25
N PHE A 280 -19.66 -6.75 20.04
CA PHE A 280 -20.07 -6.97 21.44
C PHE A 280 -19.51 -5.92 22.41
N GLY A 281 -18.41 -5.25 22.06
CA GLY A 281 -17.75 -4.24 22.89
C GLY A 281 -18.60 -3.00 23.17
N GLY A 282 -19.57 -2.70 22.29
CA GLY A 282 -20.56 -1.64 22.53
C GLY A 282 -21.55 -1.94 23.66
N VAL A 283 -21.62 -3.18 24.14
CA VAL A 283 -22.61 -3.65 25.15
C VAL A 283 -21.96 -3.92 26.52
N ASN A 284 -20.65 -4.18 26.55
CA ASN A 284 -19.71 -4.19 27.68
C ASN A 284 -18.52 -5.07 27.26
N LYS A 285 -17.29 -4.63 27.51
CA LYS A 285 -16.05 -5.23 26.97
C LYS A 285 -15.80 -6.71 27.34
N ASN A 286 -16.62 -7.33 28.20
CA ASN A 286 -16.56 -8.74 28.63
C ASN A 286 -17.91 -9.47 28.50
N HIS A 287 -18.63 -9.28 27.39
CA HIS A 287 -19.94 -9.90 27.21
C HIS A 287 -19.82 -11.42 27.05
N GLU A 288 -20.53 -12.22 27.86
CA GLU A 288 -20.50 -13.70 27.80
C GLU A 288 -20.76 -14.25 26.39
N ARG A 289 -21.55 -13.53 25.58
CA ARG A 289 -21.81 -13.88 24.18
C ARG A 289 -20.58 -13.78 23.28
N PHE A 290 -19.70 -12.81 23.50
CA PHE A 290 -18.43 -12.75 22.76
C PHE A 290 -17.58 -13.98 23.09
N GLN A 291 -17.39 -14.29 24.38
CA GLN A 291 -16.61 -15.45 24.81
C GLN A 291 -17.19 -16.78 24.28
N TYR A 292 -18.51 -16.86 24.13
CA TYR A 292 -19.17 -18.01 23.54
C TYR A 292 -18.93 -18.12 22.03
N TRP A 293 -19.08 -17.04 21.27
CA TRP A 293 -18.93 -17.06 19.81
C TRP A 293 -17.47 -17.11 19.35
N GLU A 294 -16.55 -16.56 20.14
CA GLU A 294 -15.10 -16.57 19.86
C GLU A 294 -14.57 -17.99 19.60
N LYS A 295 -15.07 -19.01 20.32
CA LYS A 295 -14.63 -20.40 20.14
C LYS A 295 -14.95 -20.98 18.75
N PHE A 296 -15.84 -20.34 17.98
CA PHE A 296 -16.24 -20.78 16.65
C PHE A 296 -15.54 -20.03 15.50
N ILE A 297 -14.66 -19.05 15.79
CA ILE A 297 -13.88 -18.33 14.76
C ILE A 297 -13.15 -19.28 13.78
N PRO A 298 -12.55 -20.42 14.20
CA PRO A 298 -11.92 -21.34 13.26
C PRO A 298 -12.85 -21.90 12.16
N LYS A 299 -14.16 -21.92 12.40
CA LYS A 299 -15.18 -22.41 11.46
C LYS A 299 -15.89 -21.28 10.71
N LEU A 300 -15.65 -20.03 11.11
CA LEU A 300 -16.34 -18.85 10.62
C LEU A 300 -15.74 -18.46 9.26
N GLU A 301 -16.58 -18.30 8.24
CA GLU A 301 -16.15 -17.90 6.91
C GLU A 301 -16.19 -16.37 6.74
N ASP A 302 -17.24 -15.73 7.27
CA ASP A 302 -17.41 -14.28 7.23
C ASP A 302 -18.35 -13.78 8.34
N VAL A 303 -18.30 -12.47 8.59
CA VAL A 303 -19.15 -11.77 9.55
C VAL A 303 -19.71 -10.51 8.90
N VAL A 304 -21.00 -10.22 9.07
CA VAL A 304 -21.59 -8.96 8.61
C VAL A 304 -22.39 -8.31 9.73
N VAL A 305 -22.07 -7.06 10.03
CA VAL A 305 -22.79 -6.24 11.00
C VAL A 305 -23.78 -5.32 10.27
N THR A 306 -25.03 -5.33 10.72
CA THR A 306 -26.14 -4.54 10.16
C THR A 306 -27.06 -3.99 11.25
N ASP A 307 -28.11 -3.29 10.83
CA ASP A 307 -29.14 -2.69 11.69
C ASP A 307 -28.56 -1.80 12.80
N GLU A 308 -27.80 -0.79 12.42
CA GLU A 308 -27.13 0.17 13.31
C GLU A 308 -26.23 -0.50 14.37
N ARG A 309 -25.54 -1.57 13.94
CA ARG A 309 -24.71 -2.43 14.81
C ARG A 309 -25.48 -3.20 15.88
N THR A 310 -26.77 -3.44 15.69
CA THR A 310 -27.58 -4.28 16.60
C THR A 310 -27.74 -5.72 16.13
N THR A 311 -27.37 -6.02 14.89
CA THR A 311 -27.49 -7.37 14.32
C THR A 311 -26.16 -7.83 13.71
N LEU A 312 -25.75 -9.03 14.10
CA LEU A 312 -24.55 -9.71 13.62
C LEU A 312 -24.95 -10.96 12.85
N ILE A 313 -24.45 -11.09 11.63
CA ILE A 313 -24.66 -12.25 10.77
C ILE A 313 -23.32 -12.98 10.67
N MET A 314 -23.27 -14.23 11.10
CA MET A 314 -22.10 -15.09 11.09
C MET A 314 -22.31 -16.19 10.04
N TYR A 315 -21.42 -16.22 9.05
CA TYR A 315 -21.47 -17.19 7.96
C TYR A 315 -20.56 -18.37 8.30
N PHE A 316 -21.15 -19.56 8.32
CA PHE A 316 -20.44 -20.83 8.38
C PHE A 316 -20.72 -21.60 7.10
N HIS A 317 -19.95 -22.66 6.85
CA HIS A 317 -20.05 -23.45 5.63
C HIS A 317 -21.47 -23.98 5.33
N ASP A 318 -22.15 -24.47 6.37
CA ASP A 318 -23.43 -25.17 6.33
C ASP A 318 -24.61 -24.30 6.81
N VAL A 319 -24.36 -23.29 7.65
CA VAL A 319 -25.40 -22.44 8.26
C VAL A 319 -25.02 -20.98 8.32
N VAL A 320 -26.04 -20.13 8.44
CA VAL A 320 -25.89 -18.71 8.77
C VAL A 320 -26.57 -18.46 10.11
N ILE A 321 -25.82 -17.90 11.06
CA ILE A 321 -26.30 -17.58 12.41
C ILE A 321 -26.45 -16.07 12.53
N MET A 322 -27.65 -15.61 12.84
CA MET A 322 -27.95 -14.20 13.11
C MET A 322 -28.15 -13.97 14.61
N GLU A 323 -27.28 -13.18 15.21
CA GLU A 323 -27.36 -12.73 16.61
C GLU A 323 -27.94 -11.31 16.68
N VAL A 324 -28.95 -11.12 17.53
CA VAL A 324 -29.66 -9.84 17.67
C VAL A 324 -29.50 -9.27 19.08
N LEU A 325 -28.85 -8.10 19.17
CA LEU A 325 -28.72 -7.34 20.40
C LEU A 325 -30.08 -6.76 20.85
N GLY A 326 -30.22 -6.54 22.16
CA GLY A 326 -31.46 -6.07 22.80
C GLY A 326 -32.51 -7.16 23.04
N THR A 327 -32.79 -8.03 22.06
CA THR A 327 -33.74 -9.15 22.25
C THR A 327 -33.09 -10.40 22.82
N GLY A 328 -31.79 -10.59 22.57
CA GLY A 328 -31.08 -11.80 22.96
C GLY A 328 -31.57 -13.04 22.22
N ALA A 329 -32.09 -12.89 21.00
CA ALA A 329 -32.48 -13.99 20.15
C ALA A 329 -31.40 -14.31 19.11
N VAL A 330 -31.29 -15.59 18.78
CA VAL A 330 -30.41 -16.11 17.73
C VAL A 330 -31.24 -16.91 16.74
N TYR A 331 -31.03 -16.65 15.46
CA TYR A 331 -31.73 -17.32 14.36
C TYR A 331 -30.71 -18.07 13.51
N ILE A 332 -30.95 -19.35 13.29
CA ILE A 332 -30.04 -20.24 12.56
C ILE A 332 -30.74 -20.73 11.30
N TYR A 333 -30.16 -20.38 10.16
CA TYR A 333 -30.66 -20.72 8.83
C TYR A 333 -29.69 -21.70 8.16
N ARG A 334 -30.19 -22.59 7.32
CA ARG A 334 -29.30 -23.30 6.38
C ARG A 334 -28.68 -22.29 5.42
N ALA A 335 -27.41 -22.47 5.07
CA ALA A 335 -26.68 -21.51 4.23
C ALA A 335 -27.33 -21.32 2.85
N ASP A 336 -27.86 -22.38 2.24
CA ASP A 336 -28.58 -22.32 0.96
C ASP A 336 -29.89 -21.54 1.05
N VAL A 337 -30.65 -21.73 2.13
CA VAL A 337 -31.89 -20.98 2.39
C VAL A 337 -31.59 -19.50 2.61
N PHE A 338 -30.60 -19.18 3.47
CA PHE A 338 -30.22 -17.78 3.71
C PHE A 338 -29.74 -17.09 2.42
N ARG A 339 -28.92 -17.80 1.63
CA ARG A 339 -28.42 -17.31 0.34
C ARG A 339 -29.54 -16.97 -0.62
N ARG A 340 -30.60 -17.78 -0.67
CA ARG A 340 -31.74 -17.57 -1.56
C ARG A 340 -32.64 -16.40 -1.13
N HIS A 341 -32.89 -16.26 0.17
CA HIS A 341 -33.94 -15.37 0.68
C HIS A 341 -33.42 -14.02 1.19
N PHE A 342 -32.21 -13.98 1.74
CA PHE A 342 -31.71 -12.83 2.50
C PHE A 342 -30.42 -12.22 1.93
N GLN A 343 -29.51 -13.04 1.41
CA GLN A 343 -28.21 -12.59 0.88
C GLN A 343 -28.30 -11.44 -0.13
N PRO A 344 -29.26 -11.42 -1.10
CA PRO A 344 -29.34 -10.31 -2.05
C PRO A 344 -29.52 -8.94 -1.40
N LYS A 345 -30.17 -8.87 -0.23
CA LYS A 345 -30.32 -7.62 0.54
C LYS A 345 -29.00 -7.21 1.18
N ILE A 346 -28.25 -8.17 1.73
CA ILE A 346 -26.94 -7.95 2.34
C ILE A 346 -25.92 -7.51 1.29
N ASP A 347 -25.84 -8.20 0.16
CA ASP A 347 -24.91 -7.88 -0.93
C ASP A 347 -25.14 -6.46 -1.45
N ARG A 348 -26.41 -6.06 -1.61
CA ARG A 348 -26.76 -4.69 -1.99
C ARG A 348 -26.28 -3.67 -0.96
N MET A 349 -26.51 -3.93 0.33
CA MET A 349 -26.05 -3.05 1.41
C MET A 349 -24.52 -2.94 1.41
N LEU A 350 -23.79 -4.05 1.25
CA LEU A 350 -22.33 -4.07 1.22
C LEU A 350 -21.79 -3.30 0.00
N ALA A 351 -22.39 -3.48 -1.18
CA ALA A 351 -22.03 -2.74 -2.38
C ALA A 351 -22.28 -1.23 -2.22
N GLU A 352 -23.41 -0.83 -1.61
CA GLU A 352 -23.69 0.58 -1.31
C GLU A 352 -22.70 1.14 -0.27
N ARG A 353 -22.32 0.38 0.77
CA ARG A 353 -21.26 0.77 1.73
C ARG A 353 -19.94 1.03 1.03
N GLU A 354 -19.53 0.15 0.13
CA GLU A 354 -18.29 0.33 -0.64
C GLU A 354 -18.36 1.57 -1.54
N GLN A 355 -19.47 1.76 -2.27
CA GLN A 355 -19.65 2.89 -3.18
C GLN A 355 -19.67 4.25 -2.46
N PHE A 356 -20.17 4.28 -1.22
CA PHE A 356 -20.36 5.52 -0.45
C PHE A 356 -19.40 5.68 0.72
N ALA A 357 -18.41 4.80 0.90
CA ALA A 357 -17.44 4.85 1.99
C ALA A 357 -16.76 6.23 2.15
N ASN A 358 -16.52 6.93 1.04
CA ASN A 358 -15.86 8.24 1.02
C ASN A 358 -16.84 9.44 0.96
N LYS A 359 -18.16 9.21 1.03
CA LYS A 359 -19.18 10.26 0.87
C LYS A 359 -19.92 10.48 2.20
N ALA A 360 -19.39 11.39 3.01
CA ALA A 360 -19.92 11.73 4.34
C ALA A 360 -21.41 12.15 4.36
N TRP A 361 -21.96 12.60 3.22
CA TRP A 361 -23.33 13.11 3.12
C TRP A 361 -24.38 12.04 2.80
N ARG A 362 -24.01 10.79 2.49
CA ARG A 362 -24.97 9.75 2.12
C ARG A 362 -24.93 8.57 3.10
N LYS A 363 -25.98 8.45 3.92
CA LYS A 363 -26.18 7.26 4.78
C LYS A 363 -26.66 6.08 3.92
N VAL A 364 -25.97 4.97 4.01
CA VAL A 364 -26.37 3.70 3.38
C VAL A 364 -27.64 3.19 4.05
N ARG A 365 -28.57 2.64 3.27
CA ARG A 365 -29.74 1.97 3.85
C ARG A 365 -29.29 0.64 4.43
N GLU A 366 -29.23 0.55 5.76
CA GLU A 366 -28.94 -0.73 6.42
C GLU A 366 -30.12 -1.69 6.33
N VAL A 367 -29.81 -2.99 6.29
CA VAL A 367 -30.82 -4.05 6.32
C VAL A 367 -31.30 -4.19 7.76
N LYS A 368 -32.59 -3.95 7.99
CA LYS A 368 -33.14 -4.06 9.35
C LYS A 368 -33.27 -5.51 9.77
N ARG A 369 -33.13 -5.81 11.06
CA ARG A 369 -33.32 -7.17 11.60
C ARG A 369 -34.66 -7.79 11.22
N THR A 370 -35.73 -7.00 11.18
CA THR A 370 -37.07 -7.46 10.82
C THR A 370 -37.16 -7.98 9.38
N GLU A 371 -36.24 -7.58 8.50
CA GLU A 371 -36.18 -8.04 7.11
C GLU A 371 -35.47 -9.39 6.96
N LEU A 372 -34.84 -9.87 8.04
CA LEU A 372 -34.03 -11.09 8.13
C LEU A 372 -34.59 -12.09 9.16
N MET A 373 -35.57 -11.69 9.98
CA MET A 373 -36.19 -12.51 11.02
C MET A 373 -37.41 -13.25 10.46
N ASP A 374 -37.18 -14.40 9.84
CA ASP A 374 -38.26 -15.30 9.41
C ASP A 374 -38.12 -16.66 10.11
N ARG A 375 -39.01 -16.93 11.07
CA ARG A 375 -38.95 -18.16 11.87
C ARG A 375 -39.29 -19.39 11.05
N ASP A 376 -40.08 -19.24 9.99
CA ASP A 376 -40.50 -20.37 9.18
C ASP A 376 -39.35 -20.87 8.28
N LEU A 377 -38.33 -20.04 8.06
CA LEU A 377 -37.14 -20.35 7.29
C LEU A 377 -35.95 -20.82 8.14
N THR A 378 -36.04 -20.69 9.47
CA THR A 378 -35.01 -21.25 10.38
C THR A 378 -35.01 -22.78 10.35
N ILE A 379 -33.85 -23.38 10.65
CA ILE A 379 -33.76 -24.81 10.94
C ILE A 379 -34.72 -25.12 12.12
N PRO A 380 -35.42 -26.26 12.16
CA PRO A 380 -36.27 -26.62 13.29
C PRO A 380 -35.55 -26.47 14.64
N GLY A 381 -36.12 -25.64 15.53
CA GLY A 381 -35.52 -25.30 16.82
C GLY A 381 -34.34 -24.31 16.76
N GLY A 382 -33.96 -23.84 15.58
CA GLY A 382 -32.87 -22.88 15.32
C GLY A 382 -33.19 -21.44 15.72
N TRP A 383 -34.31 -21.20 16.41
CA TRP A 383 -34.60 -19.94 17.07
C TRP A 383 -34.28 -20.06 18.57
N LEU A 384 -33.05 -19.72 18.92
CA LEU A 384 -32.52 -19.84 20.27
C LEU A 384 -32.59 -18.50 21.01
N ARG A 385 -32.53 -18.55 22.35
CA ARG A 385 -32.60 -17.37 23.20
C ARG A 385 -31.56 -17.41 24.31
N HIS A 386 -31.00 -16.25 24.62
CA HIS A 386 -30.07 -16.01 25.72
C HIS A 386 -30.79 -15.99 27.07
N ASN A 387 -31.33 -17.13 27.51
CA ASN A 387 -31.96 -17.30 28.82
C ASN A 387 -31.42 -18.52 29.60
N GLY A 388 -31.14 -18.34 30.89
CA GLY A 388 -30.77 -19.36 31.89
C GLY A 388 -30.07 -20.63 31.36
N GLY A 389 -28.74 -20.71 31.53
CA GLY A 389 -27.94 -21.83 31.01
C GLY A 389 -27.94 -21.93 29.49
N TRP A 390 -28.07 -20.79 28.80
CA TRP A 390 -28.26 -20.73 27.36
C TRP A 390 -27.07 -21.30 26.57
N GLN A 391 -25.84 -21.17 27.09
CA GLN A 391 -24.66 -21.71 26.44
C GLN A 391 -24.79 -23.23 26.25
N TRP A 392 -25.27 -23.94 27.27
CA TRP A 392 -25.49 -25.39 27.21
C TRP A 392 -26.60 -25.76 26.22
N LYS A 393 -27.70 -25.01 26.20
CA LYS A 393 -28.81 -25.22 25.25
C LYS A 393 -28.35 -25.03 23.79
N PHE A 394 -27.51 -24.02 23.55
CA PHE A 394 -26.95 -23.78 22.23
C PHE A 394 -26.00 -24.92 21.85
N ASP A 395 -25.08 -25.30 22.74
CA ASP A 395 -24.12 -26.38 22.51
C ASP A 395 -24.83 -27.73 22.23
N GLU A 396 -25.90 -28.04 22.98
CA GLU A 396 -26.73 -29.23 22.75
C GLU A 396 -27.40 -29.18 21.39
N TRP A 397 -28.01 -28.04 21.03
CA TRP A 397 -28.68 -27.88 19.74
C TRP A 397 -27.70 -27.96 18.56
N LEU A 398 -26.57 -27.25 18.62
CA LEU A 398 -25.53 -27.27 17.57
C LEU A 398 -24.95 -28.68 17.39
N ARG A 399 -24.75 -29.42 18.49
CA ARG A 399 -24.27 -30.81 18.42
C ARG A 399 -25.33 -31.73 17.82
N ARG A 400 -26.59 -31.60 18.24
CA ARG A 400 -27.67 -32.51 17.82
C ARG A 400 -28.10 -32.28 16.38
N GLU A 401 -28.31 -31.02 15.99
CA GLU A 401 -28.86 -30.68 14.68
C GLU A 401 -27.77 -30.52 13.60
N LEU A 402 -26.58 -30.01 13.97
CA LEU A 402 -25.51 -29.75 13.00
C LEU A 402 -24.31 -30.70 13.13
N GLY A 403 -24.25 -31.54 14.18
CA GLY A 403 -23.11 -32.42 14.41
C GLY A 403 -21.83 -31.67 14.78
N TRP A 404 -21.93 -30.42 15.24
CA TRP A 404 -20.75 -29.59 15.50
C TRP A 404 -20.02 -30.01 16.79
N GLU A 405 -18.69 -30.02 16.75
CA GLU A 405 -17.87 -29.88 17.96
C GLU A 405 -18.05 -28.45 18.53
N VAL A 406 -18.23 -28.40 19.85
CA VAL A 406 -18.62 -27.21 20.64
C VAL A 406 -17.70 -26.98 21.85
N ARG A 407 -16.83 -27.94 22.17
CA ARG A 407 -15.84 -27.82 23.24
C ARG A 407 -14.73 -26.86 22.87
N ARG A 408 -14.50 -25.87 23.73
CA ARG A 408 -13.56 -24.76 23.48
C ARG A 408 -12.12 -25.25 23.32
N ASP A 409 -11.66 -26.16 24.16
CA ASP A 409 -10.32 -26.75 24.12
C ASP A 409 -10.05 -27.47 22.79
N VAL A 410 -11.03 -28.19 22.25
CA VAL A 410 -10.90 -28.89 20.96
C VAL A 410 -10.91 -27.93 19.79
N LEU A 411 -11.77 -26.91 19.83
CA LEU A 411 -11.88 -25.91 18.77
C LEU A 411 -10.65 -25.00 18.70
N LEU A 412 -10.05 -24.69 19.86
CA LEU A 412 -8.90 -23.78 19.96
C LEU A 412 -7.53 -24.47 19.89
N GLN A 413 -7.46 -25.81 19.96
CA GLN A 413 -6.21 -26.60 19.87
C GLN A 413 -5.39 -26.36 18.57
N LYS A 414 -5.96 -25.68 17.56
CA LYS A 414 -5.30 -25.30 16.32
C LYS A 414 -4.86 -23.82 16.23
N GLU A 415 -5.19 -22.98 17.20
CA GLU A 415 -4.95 -21.52 17.14
C GLU A 415 -3.80 -21.03 18.04
N THR A 416 -3.30 -21.84 18.97
CA THR A 416 -2.60 -21.36 20.17
C THR A 416 -1.17 -20.85 20.00
N GLU A 417 -0.56 -20.83 18.82
CA GLU A 417 0.87 -20.49 18.72
C GLU A 417 1.20 -19.11 18.11
N ASN A 418 0.28 -18.45 17.39
CA ASN A 418 0.73 -17.42 16.42
C ASN A 418 0.36 -15.95 16.71
N ASP A 419 -0.65 -15.64 17.53
CA ASP A 419 -1.09 -14.24 17.77
C ASP A 419 -1.42 -13.91 19.24
N GLU A 420 -0.81 -14.63 20.20
CA GLU A 420 -0.94 -14.32 21.63
C GLU A 420 -0.33 -12.94 21.96
N GLY A 421 -1.19 -12.08 22.51
CA GLY A 421 -0.90 -10.75 23.04
C GLY A 421 -2.20 -10.17 23.62
N SER A 422 -2.13 -9.53 24.80
CA SER A 422 -3.30 -8.92 25.44
C SER A 422 -3.99 -7.94 24.49
N PHE A 423 -5.27 -8.19 24.20
CA PHE A 423 -6.13 -7.30 23.41
C PHE A 423 -6.50 -5.99 24.16
N ASP A 424 -5.90 -5.76 25.33
CA ASP A 424 -6.30 -4.72 26.28
C ASP A 424 -5.23 -3.63 26.49
N ALA A 425 -4.22 -3.54 25.63
CA ALA A 425 -3.35 -2.36 25.58
C ALA A 425 -3.96 -1.29 24.64
N GLU A 426 -4.96 -0.58 25.14
CA GLU A 426 -5.25 0.81 24.77
C GLU A 426 -4.88 1.72 25.95
#